data_AF-M6CUQ5-F1
#
_entry.id   AF-M6CUQ5-F1
#
_cell.length_a   1.000
_cell.length_b   1.000
_cell.length_c   1.000
_cell.angle_alpha   90.00
_cell.angle_beta   90.00
_cell.angle_gamma   90.00
#
_symmetry.space_group_name_H-M   'P 1'
#
loop_
_entity.id
_entity.type
_entity.pdbx_description
1 polymer ?
#
loop_
_entity_poly.entity_id
_entity_poly.type
_entity_poly.pdbx_seq_one_letter_code
_entity_poly.pdbx_strand_id
1 'polypeptide(L)' 'MFVDIQISESLVQCVYFASGRLNVVELGIDEIEPKEEETR' A
#
# COMPACT_ATOMS: atom_id res chain seq x y z
N MET A 1 7.04 17.88 -8.09
CA MET A 1 6.76 16.92 -7.01
C MET A 1 7.04 15.54 -7.56
N PHE A 2 7.80 14.70 -6.84
CA PHE A 2 8.07 13.31 -7.21
C PHE A 2 7.52 12.41 -6.10
N VAL A 3 6.97 11.26 -6.50
CA VAL A 3 6.44 10.23 -5.61
C VAL A 3 7.14 8.93 -5.98
N ASP A 4 7.80 8.30 -5.02
CA ASP A 4 8.36 6.96 -5.16
C ASP A 4 7.41 5.96 -4.51
N ILE A 5 7.10 4.87 -5.22
CA ILE A 5 6.19 3.83 -4.74
C ILE A 5 6.94 2.51 -4.76
N GLN A 6 7.09 1.91 -3.57
CA GLN A 6 7.72 0.62 -3.39
C GLN A 6 6.66 -0.39 -2.98
N ILE A 7 6.59 -1.51 -3.69
CA ILE A 7 5.61 -2.58 -3.46
C ILE A 7 6.38 -3.83 -3.10
N SER A 8 5.99 -4.46 -2.00
CA SER A 8 6.45 -5.78 -1.55
C SER A 8 5.25 -6.72 -1.40
N GLU A 9 5.50 -7.99 -1.14
CA GLU A 9 4.44 -9.01 -1.02
C GLU A 9 3.39 -8.69 0.06
N SER A 10 3.78 -7.96 1.12
CA SER A 10 2.93 -7.68 2.28
C SER A 10 2.70 -6.19 2.55
N LEU A 11 3.35 -5.29 1.81
CA LEU A 11 3.35 -3.85 2.10
C LEU A 11 3.49 -3.01 0.84
N VAL A 12 2.70 -1.94 0.75
CA VAL A 12 2.90 -0.82 -0.18
C VAL A 12 3.42 0.38 0.59
N GLN A 13 4.54 0.96 0.15
CA GLN A 13 5.12 2.16 0.72
C GLN A 13 5.14 3.29 -0.32
N CYS A 14 4.68 4.47 0.07
CA CYS A 14 4.67 5.68 -0.75
C CYS A 14 5.50 6.77 -0.08
N VAL A 15 6.52 7.27 -0.80
CA VAL A 15 7.41 8.32 -0.35
C VAL A 15 7.19 9.56 -1.20
N TYR A 16 6.83 10.69 -0.57
CA TYR A 16 6.63 11.95 -1.29
C TYR A 16 7.16 13.15 -0.52
N PHE A 17 7.60 14.16 -1.28
CA PHE A 17 8.06 15.43 -0.72
C PHE A 17 6.96 16.49 -0.79
N ALA A 18 6.52 17.00 0.36
CA ALA A 18 5.52 18.03 0.48
C ALA A 18 5.90 19.04 1.56
N SER A 19 5.71 20.33 1.27
CA SER A 19 5.94 21.43 2.24
C SER A 19 7.33 21.41 2.89
N GLY A 20 8.37 21.06 2.12
CA GLY A 20 9.76 21.01 2.63
C GLY A 20 10.07 19.78 3.49
N ARG A 21 9.16 18.81 3.60
CA ARG A 21 9.31 17.60 4.40
C ARG A 21 9.14 16.35 3.56
N LEU A 22 9.91 15.31 3.90
CA LEU A 22 9.74 13.96 3.40
C LEU A 22 8.61 13.29 4.18
N ASN A 23 7.63 12.74 3.48
CA ASN A 23 6.52 11.99 4.07
C ASN A 23 6.59 10.55 3.56
N VAL A 24 6.35 9.60 4.46
CA VAL A 24 6.34 8.17 4.19
C VAL A 24 5.00 7.62 4.66
N VAL A 25 4.29 6.91 3.77
CA VAL A 25 3.01 6.26 4.06
C VAL A 25 3.15 4.78 3.77
N GLU A 26 2.78 3.95 4.75
CA GLU A 26 2.81 2.49 4.67
C GLU A 26 1.39 1.94 4.71
N LEU A 27 1.07 1.07 3.75
CA LEU A 27 -0.22 0.40 3.64
C LEU A 27 0.04 -1.11 3.70
N GLY A 28 -0.47 -1.77 4.75
CA GLY A 28 -0.46 -3.22 4.85
C GLY A 28 -1.34 -3.83 3.77
N ILE A 29 -0.84 -4.90 3.15
CA ILE A 29 -1.65 -5.77 2.30
C ILE A 29 -2.05 -6.95 3.18
N ASP A 30 -3.27 -6.90 3.71
CA ASP A 30 -3.82 -8.07 4.38
C ASP A 30 -4.20 -9.09 3.30
N GLU A 31 -3.79 -10.33 3.50
CA GLU A 31 -4.19 -11.46 2.65
C GLU A 31 -5.72 -11.56 2.69
N ILE A 32 -6.35 -11.37 1.52
CA ILE A 32 -7.79 -11.56 1.39
C ILE A 32 -8.00 -13.08 1.31
N GLU A 33 -8.39 -13.69 2.43
CA GLU A 33 -8.92 -15.05 2.40
C GLU A 33 -10.10 -15.07 1.41
N PRO A 34 -10.01 -15.86 0.33
CA PRO A 34 -11.14 -16.02 -0.57
C PRO A 34 -12.28 -16.66 0.22
N LYS A 35 -13.33 -15.88 0.50
CA LYS A 35 -14.56 -16.45 1.04
C LYS A 35 -15.17 -17.29 -0.08
N GLU A 36 -15.27 -18.60 0.14
CA GLU A 36 -16.10 -19.48 -0.69
C GLU A 36 -17.54 -18.94 -0.62
N GLU A 37 -17.93 -18.14 -1.61
CA GLU A 37 -19.35 -17.87 -1.87
C GLU A 37 -19.95 -19.19 -2.37
N GLU A 38 -20.78 -19.82 -1.53
CA GLU A 38 -21.74 -20.83 -1.98
C GLU A 38 -22.62 -20.19 -3.07
N THR A 39 -22.28 -20.46 -4.34
CA THR A 39 -23.20 -20.31 -5.46
C THR A 39 -24.47 -21.10 -5.13
N ARG A 40 -25.55 -20.38 -4.86
CA ARG A 40 -26.92 -20.91 -4.87
C ARG A 40 -27.50 -20.79 -6.28
#